data_AF-A0A844P0N4-F1
#
_entry.id   AF-A0A844P0N4-F1
#
_cell.length_a   1.000
_cell.length_b   1.000
_cell.length_c   1.000
_cell.angle_alpha   90.00
_cell.angle_beta   90.00
_cell.angle_gamma   90.00
#
_symmetry.space_group_name_H-M   'P 1'
#
loop_
_entity.id
_entity.type
_entity.pdbx_description
1 polymer ?
#
loop_
_entity_poly.entity_id
_entity_poly.type
_entity_poly.pdbx_seq_one_letter_code
_entity_poly.pdbx_strand_id
1 'polypeptide(L)'
;MKAFITVLLSCLLFACSTTAPITSTQDSDWNQYGFERGSKGWNLETQEQLNNASDGQQIKVSNYQAYTSGYANGQVKYCQQDAYELGMKGEVYTGVCDSINKDFKYDYLRGYHSHTKDM
;
A
#
# COMPACT_ATOMS: atom_id res chain seq x y z
N MET A 1 -7.52 -24.48 35.83
CA MET A 1 -6.48 -24.53 34.77
C MET A 1 -7.02 -24.25 33.36
N LYS A 2 -8.23 -24.71 32.99
CA LYS A 2 -8.83 -24.43 31.67
C LYS A 2 -9.26 -22.97 31.46
N ALA A 3 -9.73 -22.29 32.51
CA ALA A 3 -10.22 -20.91 32.42
C ALA A 3 -9.13 -19.85 32.16
N PHE A 4 -7.87 -20.13 32.52
CA PHE A 4 -6.75 -19.19 32.28
C PHE A 4 -6.30 -19.17 30.81
N ILE A 5 -6.51 -20.27 30.08
CA ILE A 5 -6.14 -20.37 28.66
C ILE A 5 -7.11 -19.56 27.78
N THR A 6 -8.39 -19.47 28.18
CA THR A 6 -9.41 -18.72 27.44
C THR A 6 -9.23 -17.20 27.55
N VAL A 7 -8.69 -16.70 28.67
CA VAL A 7 -8.47 -15.25 28.89
C VAL A 7 -7.26 -14.73 28.10
N LEU A 8 -6.23 -15.55 27.92
CA LEU A 8 -5.02 -15.15 27.21
C LEU A 8 -5.23 -14.99 25.68
N LEU A 9 -6.22 -15.70 25.13
CA LEU A 9 -6.53 -15.68 23.69
C LEU A 9 -7.31 -14.43 23.26
N SER A 10 -7.98 -13.74 24.19
CA SER A 10 -8.85 -12.59 23.92
C SER A 10 -8.09 -11.27 23.74
N CYS A 11 -6.82 -11.19 24.16
CA CYS A 11 -6.05 -9.94 24.16
C CYS A 11 -5.29 -9.65 22.85
N LEU A 12 -5.38 -10.51 21.84
CA LEU A 12 -4.60 -10.39 20.60
C LEU A 12 -5.37 -9.71 19.43
N LEU A 13 -6.56 -9.14 19.67
CA LEU A 13 -7.43 -8.63 18.60
C LEU A 13 -7.50 -7.09 18.51
N PHE A 14 -6.44 -6.37 18.88
CA PHE A 14 -6.36 -4.92 18.65
C PHE A 14 -5.25 -4.56 17.64
N ALA A 15 -5.41 -5.01 16.40
CA ALA A 15 -4.74 -4.38 15.26
C ALA A 15 -5.75 -3.48 14.55
N CYS A 16 -6.04 -2.30 15.12
CA CYS A 16 -6.75 -1.27 14.38
C CYS A 16 -5.82 -0.81 13.26
N SER A 17 -6.05 -1.26 12.02
CA SER A 17 -5.29 -0.88 10.83
C SER A 17 -5.62 0.53 10.35
N THR A 18 -5.92 1.45 11.26
CA THR A 18 -5.92 2.88 10.96
C THR A 18 -4.46 3.30 10.92
N THR A 19 -3.88 3.33 9.72
CA THR A 19 -2.60 4.02 9.51
C THR A 19 -2.83 5.47 9.89
N ALA A 20 -2.42 5.84 11.10
CA ALA A 20 -2.41 7.24 11.51
C ALA A 20 -1.63 8.04 10.45
N PRO A 21 -2.03 9.29 10.18
CA PRO A 21 -1.26 10.16 9.29
C PRO A 21 0.18 10.22 9.77
N ILE A 22 1.14 10.11 8.85
CA ILE A 22 2.53 10.32 9.20
C ILE A 22 2.72 11.79 9.60
N THR A 23 3.14 12.01 10.84
CA THR A 23 3.42 13.35 11.42
C THR A 23 4.91 13.55 11.68
N SER A 24 5.75 12.62 11.21
CA SER A 24 7.19 12.70 11.41
C SER A 24 7.80 13.91 10.71
N THR A 25 8.84 14.47 11.31
CA THR A 25 9.66 15.53 10.72
C THR A 25 10.91 15.00 10.02
N GLN A 26 11.19 13.70 10.12
CA GLN A 26 12.39 13.03 9.60
C GLN A 26 12.17 12.50 8.20
N ASP A 27 13.06 12.83 7.26
CA ASP A 27 12.94 12.37 5.86
C ASP A 27 12.97 10.83 5.75
N SER A 28 13.70 10.13 6.63
CA SER A 28 13.76 8.66 6.66
C SER A 28 12.40 8.01 6.85
N ASP A 29 11.56 8.58 7.71
CA ASP A 29 10.24 8.03 8.03
C ASP A 29 9.30 8.19 6.84
N TRP A 30 9.42 9.31 6.12
CA TRP A 30 8.66 9.55 4.89
C TRP A 30 9.12 8.66 3.75
N ASN A 31 10.42 8.39 3.63
CA ASN A 31 10.92 7.42 2.67
C ASN A 31 10.37 6.01 2.94
N GLN A 32 10.42 5.56 4.19
CA GLN A 32 9.85 4.27 4.59
C GLN A 32 8.34 4.22 4.34
N TYR A 33 7.61 5.28 4.71
CA TYR A 33 6.18 5.39 4.47
C TYR A 33 5.82 5.29 2.98
N GLY A 34 6.56 6.03 2.13
CA GLY A 34 6.42 5.94 0.68
C GLY A 34 6.66 4.53 0.17
N PHE A 35 7.75 3.90 0.61
CA PHE A 35 8.08 2.52 0.24
C PHE A 35 6.97 1.54 0.58
N GLU A 36 6.42 1.61 1.79
CA GLU A 36 5.31 0.75 2.21
C GLU A 36 4.07 0.96 1.34
N ARG A 37 3.70 2.21 1.09
CA ARG A 37 2.57 2.58 0.22
C ARG A 37 2.74 2.01 -1.19
N GLY A 38 3.90 2.25 -1.80
CA GLY A 38 4.23 1.77 -3.14
C GLY A 38 4.23 0.24 -3.21
N SER A 39 4.78 -0.43 -2.19
CA SER A 39 4.84 -1.89 -2.13
C SER A 39 3.47 -2.57 -1.97
N LYS A 40 2.45 -1.81 -1.55
CA LYS A 40 1.05 -2.26 -1.47
C LYS A 40 0.25 -1.94 -2.73
N GLY A 41 0.86 -1.32 -3.74
CA GLY A 41 0.19 -0.93 -4.96
C GLY A 41 -0.79 0.23 -4.78
N TRP A 42 -0.65 1.02 -3.72
CA TRP A 42 -1.51 2.19 -3.51
C TRP A 42 -1.11 3.32 -4.47
N ASN A 43 -2.06 4.17 -4.84
CA ASN A 43 -1.77 5.34 -5.66
C ASN A 43 -0.88 6.33 -4.89
N LEU A 44 0.03 6.98 -5.62
CA LEU A 44 0.85 8.06 -5.09
C LEU A 44 -0.05 9.20 -4.63
N GLU A 45 0.13 9.65 -3.38
CA GLU A 45 -0.55 10.85 -2.90
C GLU A 45 0.21 12.10 -3.29
N THR A 46 -0.55 13.12 -3.66
CA THR A 46 -0.06 14.48 -3.81
C THR A 46 0.33 15.05 -2.46
N GLN A 47 1.20 16.05 -2.46
CA GLN A 47 1.53 16.79 -1.24
C GLN A 47 0.29 17.38 -0.56
N GLU A 48 -0.69 17.83 -1.33
CA GLU A 48 -1.97 18.33 -0.82
C GLU A 48 -2.77 17.26 -0.07
N GLN A 49 -2.87 16.05 -0.63
CA GLN A 49 -3.54 14.92 0.03
C GLN A 49 -2.86 14.56 1.35
N LEU A 50 -1.53 14.57 1.39
CA LEU A 50 -0.77 14.30 2.61
C LEU A 50 -0.96 15.41 3.66
N ASN A 51 -0.95 16.69 3.25
CA ASN A 51 -1.25 17.81 4.14
C ASN A 51 -2.66 17.73 4.75
N ASN A 52 -3.64 17.32 3.95
CA ASN A 52 -5.03 17.15 4.39
C ASN A 52 -5.16 15.98 5.39
N ALA A 53 -4.35 14.93 5.23
CA ALA A 53 -4.29 13.82 6.17
C ALA A 53 -3.60 14.20 7.49
N SER A 54 -2.61 15.11 7.47
CA SER A 54 -1.86 15.56 8.65
C SER A 54 -2.57 16.67 9.45
N ASP A 55 -3.90 16.65 9.56
CA ASP A 55 -4.71 17.67 10.26
C ASP A 55 -4.40 19.11 9.82
N GLY A 56 -4.05 19.30 8.54
CA GLY A 56 -3.70 20.60 7.97
C GLY A 56 -2.27 21.07 8.25
N GLN A 57 -1.45 20.29 8.95
CA GLN A 57 -0.02 20.56 9.09
C GLN A 57 0.67 20.45 7.74
N GLN A 58 1.40 21.51 7.35
CA GLN A 58 2.16 21.52 6.11
C GLN A 58 3.39 20.62 6.23
N ILE A 59 3.45 19.58 5.40
CA ILE A 59 4.63 18.72 5.29
C ILE A 59 5.74 19.48 4.58
N LYS A 60 6.99 19.29 5.02
CA LYS A 60 8.13 19.95 4.36
C LYS A 60 8.30 19.39 2.95
N VAL A 61 8.88 20.20 2.07
CA VAL A 61 9.24 19.79 0.71
C VAL A 61 10.19 18.58 0.73
N SER A 62 11.16 18.53 1.65
CA SER A 62 12.09 17.39 1.79
C SER A 62 11.37 16.09 2.17
N ASN A 63 10.37 16.17 3.05
CA ASN A 63 9.56 15.02 3.44
C ASN A 63 8.75 14.48 2.25
N TYR A 64 8.19 15.36 1.41
CA TYR A 64 7.49 14.93 0.20
C TYR A 64 8.44 14.30 -0.85
N GLN A 65 9.65 14.85 -1.00
CA GLN A 65 10.69 14.27 -1.85
C GLN A 65 11.12 12.88 -1.36
N ALA A 66 11.29 12.72 -0.04
CA ALA A 66 11.63 11.44 0.56
C ALA A 66 10.51 10.41 0.35
N TYR A 67 9.25 10.82 0.53
CA TYR A 67 8.05 10.01 0.26
C TYR A 67 7.99 9.52 -1.19
N THR A 68 8.11 10.43 -2.16
CA THR A 68 8.04 10.08 -3.58
C THR A 68 9.20 9.15 -3.99
N SER A 69 10.40 9.35 -3.43
CA SER A 69 11.55 8.46 -3.63
C SER A 69 11.29 7.06 -3.07
N GLY A 70 10.79 6.96 -1.83
CA GLY A 70 10.42 5.69 -1.22
C GLY A 70 9.32 4.98 -2.03
N TYR A 71 8.30 5.73 -2.43
CA TYR A 71 7.18 5.25 -3.23
C TYR A 71 7.65 4.59 -4.53
N ALA A 72 8.52 5.26 -5.29
CA ALA A 72 9.05 4.71 -6.54
C ALA A 72 9.74 3.34 -6.32
N ASN A 73 10.53 3.20 -5.25
CA ASN A 73 11.18 1.93 -4.91
C ASN A 73 10.16 0.85 -4.50
N GLY A 74 9.15 1.22 -3.72
CA GLY A 74 8.06 0.32 -3.34
C GLY A 74 7.22 -0.12 -4.54
N GLN A 75 6.93 0.81 -5.44
CA GLN A 75 6.17 0.58 -6.66
C GLN A 75 6.87 -0.42 -7.58
N VAL A 76 8.20 -0.32 -7.75
CA VAL A 76 8.99 -1.32 -8.47
C VAL A 76 8.80 -2.72 -7.86
N LYS A 77 8.82 -2.84 -6.52
CA LYS A 77 8.59 -4.11 -5.83
C LYS A 77 7.18 -4.67 -6.10
N TYR A 78 6.15 -3.83 -6.04
CA TYR A 78 4.78 -4.25 -6.35
C TYR A 78 4.66 -4.72 -7.81
N CYS A 79 5.27 -4.02 -8.75
CA CYS A 79 5.19 -4.33 -10.18
C CYS A 79 6.01 -5.55 -10.63
N GLN A 80 6.76 -6.17 -9.72
CA GLN A 80 7.49 -7.43 -9.96
C GLN A 80 6.67 -8.68 -9.60
N GLN A 81 5.51 -8.53 -8.94
CA GLN A 81 4.66 -9.65 -8.61
C GLN A 81 3.96 -10.24 -9.86
N ASP A 82 3.43 -11.45 -9.74
CA ASP A 82 2.62 -12.05 -10.79
C ASP A 82 1.25 -11.35 -10.88
N ALA A 83 1.09 -10.52 -11.92
CA ALA A 83 -0.14 -9.80 -12.17
C ALA A 83 -1.32 -10.73 -12.51
N TYR A 84 -1.08 -11.86 -13.15
CA TYR A 84 -2.13 -12.84 -13.44
C TYR A 84 -2.65 -13.46 -12.15
N GLU A 85 -1.76 -13.84 -11.23
CA GLU A 85 -2.15 -14.33 -9.90
C GLU A 85 -2.95 -13.27 -9.11
N LEU A 86 -2.50 -12.01 -9.15
CA LEU A 86 -3.22 -10.88 -8.55
C LEU A 86 -4.66 -10.80 -9.08
N GLY A 87 -4.83 -10.89 -10.40
CA GLY A 87 -6.14 -10.88 -11.05
C GLY A 87 -7.00 -12.08 -10.66
N MET A 88 -6.42 -13.30 -10.61
CA MET A 88 -7.15 -14.51 -10.21
C MET A 88 -7.68 -14.46 -8.77
N LYS A 89 -7.02 -13.70 -7.88
CA LYS A 89 -7.49 -13.46 -6.51
C LYS A 89 -8.65 -12.46 -6.44
N GLY A 90 -8.97 -11.78 -7.55
CA GLY A 90 -9.97 -10.72 -7.58
C GLY A 90 -9.53 -9.45 -6.86
N GLU A 91 -8.22 -9.27 -6.61
CA GLU A 91 -7.70 -8.05 -6.01
C GLU A 91 -7.83 -6.87 -6.96
N VAL A 92 -7.96 -5.65 -6.44
CA VAL A 92 -8.14 -4.44 -7.26
C VAL A 92 -6.78 -3.92 -7.74
N TYR A 93 -6.61 -3.80 -9.05
CA TYR A 93 -5.47 -3.10 -9.66
C TYR A 93 -5.87 -1.71 -10.17
N THR A 94 -5.10 -0.68 -9.80
CA THR A 94 -5.41 0.73 -10.07
C THR A 94 -4.60 1.36 -11.20
N GLY A 95 -3.73 0.60 -11.88
CA GLY A 95 -2.87 1.15 -12.94
C GLY A 95 -1.49 1.61 -12.48
N VAL A 96 -1.12 1.36 -11.21
CA VAL A 96 0.18 1.80 -10.64
C VAL A 96 1.40 1.24 -11.36
N CYS A 97 1.29 0.20 -12.17
CA CYS A 97 2.41 -0.36 -12.92
C CYS A 97 2.46 0.06 -14.38
N ASP A 98 1.51 0.86 -14.88
CA ASP A 98 1.35 1.12 -16.32
C ASP A 98 2.58 1.80 -16.95
N SER A 99 3.35 2.58 -16.18
CA SER A 99 4.60 3.21 -16.62
C SER A 99 5.86 2.36 -16.43
N ILE A 100 5.79 1.29 -15.62
CA ILE A 100 6.93 0.42 -15.28
C ILE A 100 6.91 -0.86 -16.11
N ASN A 101 5.73 -1.48 -16.20
CA ASN A 101 5.49 -2.71 -16.94
C ASN A 101 4.17 -2.58 -17.71
N LYS A 102 4.30 -2.29 -19.00
CA LYS A 102 3.17 -2.13 -19.93
C LYS A 102 2.28 -3.37 -20.04
N ASP A 103 2.80 -4.56 -19.72
CA ASP A 103 2.10 -5.82 -19.85
C ASP A 103 1.36 -6.22 -18.55
N PHE A 104 1.70 -5.57 -17.42
CA PHE A 104 1.12 -5.87 -16.10
C PHE A 104 -0.40 -5.81 -16.09
N LYS A 105 -0.97 -4.75 -16.66
CA LYS A 105 -2.43 -4.58 -16.77
C LYS A 105 -3.07 -5.69 -17.61
N TYR A 106 -2.43 -6.07 -18.70
CA TYR A 106 -2.94 -7.12 -19.57
C TYR A 106 -2.94 -8.48 -18.87
N ASP A 107 -1.86 -8.82 -18.18
CA ASP A 107 -1.73 -10.04 -17.39
C ASP A 107 -2.76 -10.10 -16.25
N TYR A 108 -2.93 -8.98 -15.53
CA TYR A 108 -3.96 -8.82 -14.50
C TYR A 108 -5.37 -9.09 -15.04
N LEU A 109 -5.74 -8.47 -16.17
CA LEU A 109 -7.07 -8.66 -16.75
C LEU A 109 -7.31 -10.11 -17.18
N ARG A 110 -6.29 -10.81 -17.69
CA ARG A 110 -6.42 -12.24 -17.98
C ARG A 110 -6.75 -13.05 -16.71
N GLY A 111 -6.04 -12.78 -15.61
CA GLY A 111 -6.30 -13.45 -14.33
C GLY A 111 -7.69 -13.16 -13.78
N TYR A 112 -8.09 -11.88 -13.81
CA TYR A 112 -9.41 -11.44 -13.34
C TYR A 112 -10.55 -12.06 -14.14
N HIS A 113 -10.43 -12.15 -15.47
CA HIS A 113 -11.43 -12.81 -16.29
C HIS A 113 -11.55 -14.31 -16.03
N SER A 114 -10.45 -14.99 -15.69
CA SER A 114 -10.51 -16.39 -15.23
C SER A 114 -11.30 -16.50 -13.93
N HIS A 115 -11.00 -15.67 -12.93
CA HIS A 115 -11.74 -15.63 -11.65
C HIS A 115 -13.25 -15.45 -11.84
N THR A 116 -13.67 -14.51 -12.68
CA THR A 116 -15.09 -14.22 -12.90
C THR A 116 -15.85 -15.29 -13.67
N LYS A 117 -15.17 -16.21 -14.36
CA LYS A 117 -15.82 -17.34 -15.05
C LYS A 117 -16.15 -18.50 -14.11
N ASP A 118 -15.45 -18.57 -12.99
CA ASP A 118 -15.58 -19.65 -12.00
C ASP A 118 -16.60 -19.31 -10.88
N MET A 119 -17.18 -18.11 -10.90
CA MET A 119 -18.23 -17.62 -9.99
C MET A 119 -19.63 -17.73 -10.60
#